data_AF-A0A7X8LSW2-F1
#
_entry.id   AF-A0A7X8LSW2-F1
#
_cell.length_a   1.000
_cell.length_b   1.000
_cell.length_c   1.000
_cell.angle_alpha   90.00
_cell.angle_beta   90.00
_cell.angle_gamma   90.00
#
_symmetry.space_group_name_H-M   'P 1'
#
loop_
_entity.id
_entity.type
_entity.pdbx_description
1 polymer ?
#
loop_
_entity_poly.entity_id
_entity_poly.type
_entity_poly.pdbx_seq_one_letter_code
_entity_poly.pdbx_strand_id
1 'polypeptide(L)'
;MPANPGKDIPVKIYSLASTPADAIVFLEEMNGTRLLPIWIGPVEGQAIAIKFSGLTMPRPFTHDLLVSAVTSVGYKFEKVVIDNIEDHTYYAKLHLRSGDKTAVVDSRPSDALAVAVRTACDIFVSERVFRQSQILSKPITEDELKDFRDKLKDLKPGDIIGGSSSDDSEPPQAAPDEPKKD
;
A
#
# COMPACT_ATOMS: atom_id res chain seq x y z
N MET A 1 -3.20 15.23 21.55
CA MET A 1 -4.26 15.68 20.61
C MET A 1 -4.83 14.44 19.95
N PRO A 2 -6.14 14.14 20.01
CA PRO A 2 -6.68 13.05 19.22
C PRO A 2 -6.54 13.43 17.74
N ALA A 3 -5.93 12.56 16.95
CA ALA A 3 -5.79 12.73 15.51
C ALA A 3 -7.17 13.05 14.92
N ASN A 4 -7.26 14.17 14.19
CA ASN A 4 -8.41 14.49 13.35
C ASN A 4 -8.73 13.22 12.54
N PRO A 5 -9.97 12.68 12.56
CA PRO A 5 -10.29 11.51 11.77
C PRO A 5 -10.21 11.92 10.30
N GLY A 6 -9.00 11.78 9.74
CA GLY A 6 -8.76 11.91 8.33
C GLY A 6 -9.73 10.97 7.64
N LYS A 7 -10.38 11.46 6.59
CA LYS A 7 -11.29 10.67 5.77
C LYS A 7 -10.60 9.36 5.40
N ASP A 8 -11.13 8.23 5.88
CA ASP A 8 -10.72 6.89 5.47
C ASP A 8 -11.27 6.64 4.06
N ILE A 9 -10.39 6.27 3.14
CA ILE A 9 -10.72 6.13 1.73
C ILE A 9 -10.74 4.66 1.36
N PRO A 10 -11.85 4.16 0.78
CA PRO A 10 -11.95 2.76 0.40
C PRO A 10 -10.98 2.46 -0.73
N VAL A 11 -10.20 1.40 -0.54
CA VAL A 11 -9.23 0.90 -1.51
C VAL A 11 -9.43 -0.60 -1.74
N LYS A 12 -8.83 -1.11 -2.81
CA LYS A 12 -8.71 -2.55 -3.07
C LYS A 12 -7.28 -2.89 -3.45
N ILE A 13 -6.89 -4.15 -3.23
CA ILE A 13 -5.62 -4.66 -3.76
C ILE A 13 -5.77 -4.77 -5.28
N TYR A 14 -4.99 -3.97 -6.00
CA TYR A 14 -4.98 -3.93 -7.46
C TYR A 14 -4.05 -4.98 -8.04
N SER A 15 -2.80 -5.01 -7.57
CA SER A 15 -1.83 -6.00 -8.00
C SER A 15 -0.74 -6.22 -6.93
N LEU A 16 0.00 -7.32 -7.08
CA LEU A 16 1.20 -7.59 -6.32
C LEU A 16 2.37 -7.79 -7.29
N ALA A 17 3.55 -7.32 -6.88
CA ALA A 17 4.82 -7.62 -7.53
C ALA A 17 5.78 -8.19 -6.48
N SER A 18 6.61 -9.17 -6.86
CA SER A 18 7.60 -9.74 -5.95
C SER A 18 8.89 -10.07 -6.71
N THR A 19 10.01 -9.79 -6.07
CA THR A 19 11.33 -10.32 -6.37
C THR A 19 11.73 -11.31 -5.27
N PRO A 20 12.88 -12.01 -5.37
CA PRO A 20 13.38 -12.82 -4.27
C PRO A 20 13.69 -12.02 -2.99
N ALA A 21 13.96 -10.71 -3.11
CA ALA A 21 14.36 -9.86 -1.98
C ALA A 21 13.19 -9.05 -1.41
N ASP A 22 12.23 -8.64 -2.25
CA ASP A 22 11.18 -7.68 -1.89
C ASP A 22 9.83 -8.06 -2.48
N ALA A 23 8.75 -7.56 -1.88
CA ALA A 23 7.42 -7.58 -2.45
C ALA A 23 6.71 -6.24 -2.29
N ILE A 24 5.80 -5.95 -3.22
CA ILE A 24 5.09 -4.67 -3.29
C ILE A 24 3.63 -4.96 -3.54
N VAL A 25 2.76 -4.39 -2.71
CA VAL A 25 1.31 -4.39 -2.92
C VAL A 25 0.90 -3.03 -3.42
N PHE A 26 0.11 -3.02 -4.50
CA PHE A 26 -0.49 -1.81 -5.03
C PHE A 26 -1.95 -1.72 -4.58
N LEU A 27 -2.29 -0.66 -3.84
CA LEU A 27 -3.64 -0.39 -3.37
C LEU A 27 -4.29 0.69 -4.25
N GLU A 28 -5.41 0.37 -4.89
CA GLU A 28 -6.17 1.28 -5.74
C GLU A 28 -7.32 1.92 -4.96
N GLU A 29 -7.42 3.24 -5.04
CA GLU A 29 -8.59 3.98 -4.60
C GLU A 29 -9.83 3.62 -5.44
N MET A 30 -10.90 3.16 -4.79
CA MET A 30 -12.08 2.62 -5.52
C MET A 30 -12.85 3.67 -6.34
N ASN A 31 -12.79 4.95 -5.96
CA ASN A 31 -13.53 6.04 -6.60
C ASN A 31 -12.58 7.20 -7.01
N GLY A 32 -11.33 6.87 -7.33
CA GLY A 32 -10.32 7.85 -7.70
C GLY A 32 -9.32 7.25 -8.65
N THR A 33 -8.25 8.00 -8.91
CA THR A 33 -7.19 7.58 -9.83
C THR A 33 -5.92 7.17 -9.09
N ARG A 34 -5.88 7.26 -7.75
CA ARG A 34 -4.67 7.04 -6.98
C ARG A 34 -4.37 5.55 -6.79
N LEU A 35 -3.11 5.20 -6.97
CA LEU A 35 -2.55 3.90 -6.66
C LEU A 35 -1.40 4.07 -5.67
N LEU A 36 -1.51 3.45 -4.49
CA LEU A 36 -0.54 3.52 -3.42
C LEU A 36 0.31 2.24 -3.40
N PRO A 37 1.62 2.30 -3.70
CA PRO A 37 2.51 1.17 -3.53
C PRO A 37 3.01 1.06 -2.08
N ILE A 38 2.99 -0.15 -1.52
CA ILE A 38 3.49 -0.45 -0.17
C ILE A 38 4.49 -1.61 -0.26
N TRP A 39 5.72 -1.37 0.20
CA TRP A 39 6.76 -2.39 0.33
C TRP A 39 6.47 -3.28 1.51
N ILE A 40 6.61 -4.58 1.29
CA ILE A 40 6.51 -5.62 2.28
C ILE A 40 7.60 -6.66 2.01
N GLY A 41 7.89 -7.51 3.01
CA GLY A 41 8.83 -8.60 2.80
C GLY A 41 8.28 -9.65 1.83
N PRO A 42 9.17 -10.43 1.18
CA PRO A 42 8.78 -11.42 0.18
C PRO A 42 7.88 -12.52 0.76
N VAL A 43 8.11 -12.90 2.02
CA VAL A 43 7.29 -13.91 2.73
C VAL A 43 5.87 -13.37 2.98
N GLU A 44 5.75 -12.11 3.39
CA GLU A 44 4.46 -11.44 3.53
C GLU A 44 3.73 -11.31 2.20
N GLY A 45 4.45 -10.92 1.14
CA GLY A 45 3.90 -10.83 -0.21
C GLY A 45 3.35 -12.17 -0.70
N GLN A 46 4.09 -13.26 -0.47
CA GLN A 46 3.63 -14.60 -0.78
C GLN A 46 2.36 -14.98 -0.01
N ALA A 47 2.28 -14.63 1.28
CA ALA A 47 1.12 -14.93 2.13
C ALA A 47 -0.17 -14.22 1.66
N ILE A 48 -0.03 -13.02 1.09
CA ILE A 48 -1.14 -12.28 0.45
C ILE A 48 -1.45 -12.90 -0.92
N ALA A 49 -0.43 -13.10 -1.75
CA ALA A 49 -0.56 -13.57 -3.14
C ALA A 49 -1.32 -14.89 -3.24
N ILE A 50 -1.00 -15.88 -2.39
CA ILE A 50 -1.68 -17.20 -2.40
C ILE A 50 -3.20 -17.02 -2.32
N LYS A 51 -3.68 -16.20 -1.38
CA LYS A 51 -5.13 -16.01 -1.18
C LYS A 51 -5.74 -15.04 -2.18
N PHE A 52 -5.00 -14.01 -2.58
CA PHE A 52 -5.43 -13.10 -3.64
C PHE A 52 -5.64 -13.82 -4.97
N SER A 53 -4.83 -14.83 -5.29
CA SER A 53 -5.01 -15.69 -6.47
C SER A 53 -6.12 -16.73 -6.33
N GLY A 54 -6.88 -16.74 -5.23
CA GLY A 54 -7.95 -17.70 -4.97
C GLY A 54 -7.47 -19.11 -4.62
N LEU A 55 -6.17 -19.32 -4.39
CA LEU A 55 -5.63 -20.63 -4.05
C LEU A 55 -6.04 -21.02 -2.62
N THR A 56 -6.43 -22.28 -2.46
CA THR A 56 -6.73 -22.87 -1.16
C THR A 56 -5.76 -24.01 -0.88
N MET A 57 -5.09 -23.91 0.26
CA MET A 57 -4.07 -24.85 0.67
C MET A 57 -4.66 -25.92 1.60
N PRO A 58 -4.13 -27.15 1.59
CA PRO A 58 -4.69 -28.27 2.37
C PRO A 58 -4.57 -28.10 3.88
N ARG A 59 -3.63 -27.25 4.34
CA ARG A 59 -3.44 -26.89 5.74
C ARG A 59 -3.45 -25.37 5.89
N PRO A 60 -3.96 -24.85 7.02
CA PRO A 60 -4.01 -23.40 7.25
C PRO A 60 -2.60 -22.82 7.41
N PHE A 61 -2.37 -21.66 6.79
CA PHE A 61 -1.20 -20.82 7.05
C PHE A 61 -1.43 -19.97 8.30
N THR A 62 -0.40 -19.23 8.73
CA THR A 62 -0.43 -18.37 9.92
C THR A 62 -1.63 -17.43 9.95
N HIS A 63 -1.93 -16.74 8.85
CA HIS A 63 -3.07 -15.82 8.80
C HIS A 63 -4.42 -16.56 8.75
N ASP A 64 -4.49 -17.78 8.19
CA ASP A 64 -5.71 -18.60 8.26
C ASP A 64 -5.98 -19.07 9.70
N LEU A 65 -4.92 -19.43 10.43
CA LEU A 65 -4.97 -19.75 11.86
C LEU A 65 -5.41 -18.54 12.68
N LEU A 66 -4.85 -17.35 12.42
CA LEU A 66 -5.25 -16.11 13.09
C LEU A 66 -6.74 -15.81 12.89
N VAL A 67 -7.21 -15.87 11.65
CA VAL A 67 -8.62 -15.64 11.33
C VAL A 67 -9.51 -16.65 12.07
N SER A 68 -9.12 -17.92 12.05
CA SER A 68 -9.86 -18.99 12.73
C SER A 68 -9.87 -18.81 14.26
N ALA A 69 -8.75 -18.40 14.86
CA ALA A 69 -8.63 -18.13 16.29
C ALA A 69 -9.54 -16.96 16.71
N VAL A 70 -9.47 -15.82 16.01
CA VAL A 70 -10.29 -14.64 16.32
C VAL A 70 -11.79 -14.92 16.13
N THR A 71 -12.15 -15.62 15.06
CA THR A 71 -13.55 -15.99 14.81
C THR A 71 -14.10 -17.01 15.80
N SER A 72 -13.27 -17.96 16.27
CA SER A 72 -13.67 -18.95 17.28
C SER A 72 -14.04 -18.33 18.64
N VAL A 73 -13.46 -17.17 18.97
CA VAL A 73 -13.80 -16.42 20.20
C VAL A 73 -14.88 -15.36 19.97
N GLY A 74 -15.56 -15.41 18.82
CA GLY A 74 -16.77 -14.62 18.53
C GLY A 74 -16.53 -13.23 17.93
N TYR A 75 -15.30 -12.88 17.53
CA TYR A 75 -15.02 -11.63 16.84
C TYR A 75 -14.99 -11.81 15.33
N LYS A 76 -15.46 -10.80 14.60
CA LYS A 76 -15.37 -10.70 13.13
C LYS A 76 -14.47 -9.55 12.74
N PHE A 77 -13.71 -9.71 11.65
CA PHE A 77 -12.93 -8.64 11.05
C PHE A 77 -13.87 -7.75 10.23
N GLU A 78 -14.01 -6.48 10.62
CA GLU A 78 -14.91 -5.54 9.93
C GLU A 78 -14.21 -4.81 8.80
N LYS A 79 -13.04 -4.26 9.10
CA LYS A 79 -12.23 -3.52 8.15
C LYS A 79 -10.77 -3.49 8.59
N VAL A 80 -9.91 -3.16 7.65
CA VAL A 80 -8.53 -2.79 7.91
C VAL A 80 -8.32 -1.34 7.50
N VAL A 81 -7.52 -0.60 8.28
CA VAL A 81 -7.24 0.81 8.00
C VAL A 81 -5.74 1.03 8.07
N ILE A 82 -5.13 1.50 6.98
CA ILE A 82 -3.76 2.00 6.96
C ILE A 82 -3.83 3.50 7.26
N ASP A 83 -3.52 3.88 8.49
CA ASP A 83 -3.88 5.20 9.03
C ASP A 83 -2.69 6.12 9.33
N ASN A 84 -1.47 5.58 9.29
CA ASN A 84 -0.27 6.33 9.58
C ASN A 84 0.93 5.92 8.72
N ILE A 85 1.84 6.87 8.56
CA ILE A 85 3.19 6.67 8.06
C ILE A 85 4.12 7.56 8.89
N GLU A 86 5.11 6.94 9.54
CA GLU A 86 6.14 7.62 10.34
C GLU A 86 7.49 6.98 10.05
N ASP A 87 8.53 7.80 9.86
CA ASP A 87 9.89 7.35 9.55
C ASP A 87 9.92 6.22 8.50
N HIS A 88 9.23 6.46 7.38
CA HIS A 88 9.12 5.54 6.27
C HIS A 88 8.40 4.21 6.55
N THR A 89 7.74 4.10 7.71
CA THR A 89 7.04 2.90 8.16
C THR A 89 5.54 3.15 8.17
N TYR A 90 4.81 2.36 7.39
CA TYR A 90 3.34 2.39 7.39
C TYR A 90 2.79 1.59 8.58
N TYR A 91 1.72 2.10 9.18
CA TYR A 91 0.99 1.43 10.24
C TYR A 91 -0.43 1.13 9.79
N ALA A 92 -0.96 0.02 10.28
CA ALA A 92 -2.31 -0.41 10.00
C ALA A 92 -3.04 -0.86 11.27
N LYS A 93 -4.36 -0.91 11.20
CA LYS A 93 -5.24 -1.34 12.28
C LYS A 93 -6.23 -2.35 11.75
N LEU A 94 -6.40 -3.44 12.49
CA LEU A 94 -7.48 -4.40 12.31
C LEU A 94 -8.65 -3.99 13.19
N HIS A 95 -9.78 -3.65 12.59
CA HIS A 95 -11.02 -3.37 13.32
C HIS A 95 -11.84 -4.64 13.45
N LEU A 96 -12.16 -5.02 14.68
CA LEU A 96 -12.89 -6.23 15.01
C LEU A 96 -14.21 -5.89 15.72
N ARG A 97 -15.23 -6.73 15.53
CA ARG A 97 -16.52 -6.60 16.23
C ARG A 97 -17.06 -7.94 16.74
N SER A 98 -17.63 -7.92 17.95
CA SER A 98 -18.41 -9.01 18.54
C SER A 98 -19.67 -8.44 19.20
N GLY A 99 -20.82 -8.54 18.52
CA GLY A 99 -22.05 -7.85 18.93
C GLY A 99 -21.81 -6.33 18.97
N ASP A 100 -22.06 -5.72 20.13
CA ASP A 100 -21.83 -4.29 20.35
C ASP A 100 -20.39 -3.95 20.78
N LYS A 101 -19.55 -4.97 21.02
CA LYS A 101 -18.16 -4.77 21.41
C LYS A 101 -17.30 -4.57 20.17
N THR A 102 -16.52 -3.50 20.16
CA THR A 102 -15.49 -3.24 19.15
C THR A 102 -14.10 -3.42 19.76
N ALA A 103 -13.14 -3.84 18.94
CA ALA A 103 -11.73 -3.88 19.29
C ALA A 103 -10.89 -3.40 18.11
N VAL A 104 -9.75 -2.79 18.40
CA VAL A 104 -8.78 -2.33 17.41
C VAL A 104 -7.44 -2.92 17.76
N VAL A 105 -6.83 -3.61 16.82
CA VAL A 105 -5.53 -4.26 17.00
C VAL A 105 -4.51 -3.61 16.07
N ASP A 106 -3.39 -3.18 16.64
CA ASP A 106 -2.26 -2.64 15.88
C ASP A 106 -1.67 -3.73 14.97
N SER A 107 -1.27 -3.34 13.76
CA SER A 107 -0.85 -4.29 12.74
C SER A 107 0.09 -3.65 11.72
N ARG A 108 1.00 -4.45 11.16
CA ARG A 108 1.71 -4.06 9.95
C ARG A 108 0.72 -4.11 8.77
N PRO A 109 0.86 -3.25 7.74
CA PRO A 109 0.03 -3.32 6.55
C PRO A 109 0.04 -4.69 5.88
N SER A 110 1.19 -5.36 5.83
CA SER A 110 1.31 -6.72 5.29
C SER A 110 0.36 -7.72 5.94
N ASP A 111 0.34 -7.75 7.27
CA ASP A 111 -0.51 -8.66 8.05
C ASP A 111 -1.99 -8.27 7.93
N ALA A 112 -2.28 -6.96 7.97
CA ALA A 112 -3.63 -6.45 7.80
C ALA A 112 -4.21 -6.81 6.43
N LEU A 113 -3.44 -6.63 5.37
CA LEU A 113 -3.83 -6.99 4.00
C LEU A 113 -3.96 -8.51 3.83
N ALA A 114 -3.07 -9.30 4.45
CA ALA A 114 -3.15 -10.76 4.44
C ALA A 114 -4.42 -11.29 5.14
N VAL A 115 -4.89 -10.60 6.19
CA VAL A 115 -6.18 -10.86 6.81
C VAL A 115 -7.32 -10.44 5.89
N ALA A 116 -7.28 -9.22 5.33
CA ALA A 116 -8.34 -8.70 4.49
C ALA A 116 -8.63 -9.58 3.28
N VAL A 117 -7.61 -10.13 2.60
CA VAL A 117 -7.82 -11.07 1.48
C VAL A 117 -8.45 -12.39 1.90
N ARG A 118 -8.31 -12.80 3.16
CA ARG A 118 -8.89 -14.05 3.69
C ARG A 118 -10.31 -13.87 4.18
N THR A 119 -10.62 -12.70 4.74
CA THR A 119 -11.94 -12.40 5.31
C THR A 119 -12.85 -11.62 4.37
N ALA A 120 -12.30 -11.12 3.26
CA ALA A 120 -12.96 -10.19 2.35
C ALA A 120 -13.53 -8.96 3.07
N CYS A 121 -12.86 -8.50 4.14
CA CYS A 121 -13.26 -7.27 4.84
C CYS A 121 -12.75 -6.04 4.09
N ASP A 122 -13.39 -4.90 4.35
CA ASP A 122 -13.09 -3.67 3.63
C ASP A 122 -11.69 -3.14 3.98
N ILE A 123 -11.00 -2.58 2.98
CA ILE A 123 -9.67 -2.00 3.13
C ILE A 123 -9.80 -0.49 2.98
N PHE A 124 -9.24 0.25 3.93
CA PHE A 124 -9.18 1.70 3.90
C PHE A 124 -7.75 2.20 4.04
N VAL A 125 -7.49 3.34 3.43
CA VAL A 125 -6.27 4.13 3.63
C VAL A 125 -6.70 5.53 4.05
N SER A 126 -6.18 6.05 5.15
CA SER A 126 -6.50 7.41 5.56
C SER A 126 -5.91 8.41 4.57
N GLU A 127 -6.64 9.48 4.26
CA GLU A 127 -6.20 10.53 3.31
C GLU A 127 -4.81 11.11 3.64
N ARG A 128 -4.44 11.17 4.93
CA ARG A 128 -3.11 11.60 5.35
C ARG A 128 -2.00 10.71 4.77
N VAL A 129 -2.20 9.39 4.75
CA VAL A 129 -1.22 8.44 4.20
C VAL A 129 -1.02 8.71 2.72
N PHE A 130 -2.10 8.90 1.95
CA PHE A 130 -2.00 9.28 0.53
C PHE A 130 -1.21 10.57 0.31
N ARG A 131 -1.40 11.60 1.15
CA ARG A 131 -0.66 12.86 1.01
C ARG A 131 0.82 12.77 1.36
N GLN A 132 1.21 11.81 2.21
CA GLN A 132 2.58 11.63 2.67
C GLN A 132 3.36 10.57 1.88
N SER A 133 2.70 9.88 0.95
CA SER A 133 3.29 8.79 0.18
C SER A 133 3.42 9.19 -1.28
N GLN A 134 4.38 8.63 -2.00
CA GLN A 134 4.34 8.69 -3.46
C GLN A 134 3.18 7.85 -3.98
N ILE A 135 2.33 8.50 -4.78
CA ILE A 135 1.17 7.91 -5.41
C ILE A 135 1.38 7.86 -6.91
N LEU A 136 0.84 6.82 -7.55
CA LEU A 136 0.70 6.79 -9.01
C LEU A 136 -0.73 7.20 -9.37
N SER A 137 -0.89 7.77 -10.57
CA SER A 137 -2.19 8.22 -11.07
C SER A 137 -2.61 7.39 -12.27
N LYS A 138 -3.85 6.89 -12.25
CA LYS A 138 -4.51 6.25 -13.39
C LYS A 138 -4.89 7.29 -14.47
N PRO A 139 -4.89 6.91 -15.76
CA PRO A 139 -4.63 5.57 -16.30
C PRO A 139 -3.15 5.21 -16.19
N ILE A 140 -2.86 4.00 -15.69
CA ILE A 140 -1.53 3.41 -15.71
C ILE A 140 -1.65 2.26 -16.71
N THR A 141 -0.93 2.36 -17.82
CA THR A 141 -0.79 1.27 -18.78
C THR A 141 -0.05 0.09 -18.14
N GLU A 142 -0.26 -1.14 -18.64
CA GLU A 142 0.52 -2.28 -18.16
C GLU A 142 2.02 -2.06 -18.35
N ASP A 143 2.41 -1.36 -19.41
CA ASP A 143 3.79 -0.94 -19.67
C ASP A 143 4.29 0.06 -18.63
N GLU A 144 3.51 1.09 -18.27
CA GLU A 144 3.90 2.02 -17.19
C GLU A 144 3.99 1.33 -15.83
N LEU A 145 3.12 0.35 -15.55
CA LEU A 145 3.19 -0.44 -14.32
C LEU A 145 4.43 -1.34 -14.33
N LYS A 146 4.79 -1.90 -15.49
CA LYS A 146 5.99 -2.72 -15.67
C LYS A 146 7.26 -1.89 -15.59
N ASP A 147 7.32 -0.74 -16.25
CA ASP A 147 8.41 0.22 -16.19
C ASP A 147 8.57 0.77 -14.77
N PHE A 148 7.46 1.02 -14.07
CA PHE A 148 7.50 1.37 -12.66
C PHE A 148 8.09 0.23 -11.85
N ARG A 149 7.60 -1.02 -12.01
CA ARG A 149 8.19 -2.20 -11.34
C ARG A 149 9.67 -2.38 -11.64
N ASP A 150 10.11 -2.10 -12.86
CA ASP A 150 11.51 -2.17 -13.25
C ASP A 150 12.34 -1.06 -12.59
N LYS A 151 11.83 0.18 -12.56
CA LYS A 151 12.43 1.29 -11.78
C LYS A 151 12.48 0.99 -10.29
N LEU A 152 11.48 0.28 -9.77
CA LEU A 152 11.39 -0.12 -8.36
C LEU A 152 12.37 -1.23 -7.96
N LYS A 153 12.99 -1.95 -8.92
CA LYS A 153 14.08 -2.90 -8.60
C LYS A 153 15.33 -2.18 -8.07
N ASP A 154 15.50 -0.92 -8.45
CA ASP A 154 16.65 -0.11 -8.09
C ASP A 154 16.36 0.87 -6.92
N LEU A 155 15.09 1.03 -6.53
CA LEU A 155 14.64 1.93 -5.47
C LEU A 155 14.59 1.21 -4.12
N LYS A 156 15.11 1.87 -3.08
CA LYS A 156 15.02 1.38 -1.70
C LYS A 156 13.70 1.81 -1.08
N PRO A 157 13.19 1.10 -0.05
CA PRO A 157 11.95 1.46 0.63
C PRO A 157 11.87 2.92 1.12
N GLY A 158 13.01 3.57 1.42
CA GLY A 158 13.05 4.98 1.85
C GLY A 158 12.85 6.00 0.72
N ASP A 159 13.12 5.66 -0.53
CA ASP A 159 13.13 6.61 -1.67
C ASP A 159 11.71 7.02 -2.12
N ILE A 160 10.70 6.31 -1.62
CA ILE A 160 9.31 6.38 -2.09
C ILE A 160 8.47 7.35 -1.26
N ILE A 161 9.09 7.91 -0.23
CA ILE A 161 8.41 8.64 0.83
C ILE A 161 8.93 10.09 0.88
N GLY A 162 9.73 10.51 -0.11
CA GLY A 162 10.38 11.83 -0.17
C GLY A 162 10.16 12.65 -1.44
N GLY A 163 9.21 12.30 -2.32
CA GLY A 163 9.01 13.01 -3.58
C GLY A 163 7.91 14.07 -3.51
N SER A 164 8.20 15.27 -3.01
CA SER A 164 7.39 16.44 -3.34
C SER A 164 7.50 16.70 -4.84
N SER A 165 6.36 16.80 -5.52
CA SER A 165 6.27 17.35 -6.87
C SER A 165 6.92 18.74 -6.92
N SER A 166 8.05 18.87 -7.62
CA SER A 166 8.44 20.11 -8.29
C SER A 166 8.67 19.76 -9.75
N ASP A 167 7.61 19.98 -10.52
CA ASP A 167 7.68 20.30 -11.93
C ASP A 167 8.50 21.60 -12.04
N ASP A 168 9.76 21.49 -12.46
CA ASP A 168 10.53 22.61 -12.99
C ASP A 168 11.05 22.19 -14.36
N SER A 169 10.20 22.44 -15.36
CA SER A 169 10.63 22.58 -16.74
C SER A 169 11.42 23.87 -16.87
N GLU A 170 12.74 23.82 -16.70
CA GLU A 170 13.60 24.90 -17.19
C GLU A 170 13.57 24.92 -18.73
N PRO A 171 13.25 26.05 -19.38
CA PRO A 171 13.41 26.19 -20.82
C PRO A 171 14.91 26.18 -21.17
N PRO A 172 15.30 25.68 -22.36
CA PRO A 172 16.70 25.65 -22.76
C PRO A 172 17.29 27.07 -22.81
N GLN A 173 18.39 27.27 -22.07
CA GLN A 173 19.20 28.48 -22.15
C GLN A 173 19.76 28.64 -23.56
N ALA A 174 19.51 29.81 -24.16
CA ALA A 174 20.14 30.22 -25.41
C ALA A 174 21.66 30.34 -25.23
N ALA A 175 22.41 29.88 -26.23
CA ALA A 175 23.86 29.93 -26.28
C ALA A 175 24.38 31.39 -26.18
N PRO A 176 25.53 31.64 -25.55
CA PRO A 176 26.15 32.96 -25.57
C PRO A 176 26.78 33.24 -26.95
N ASP A 177 26.47 34.40 -27.52
CA ASP A 177 27.14 34.98 -28.68
C ASP A 177 28.65 35.14 -28.44
N GLU A 178 29.46 34.65 -29.37
CA GLU A 178 30.90 34.93 -29.43
C GLU A 178 31.15 36.43 -29.68
N PRO A 179 32.11 37.08 -29.01
CA PRO A 179 32.53 38.40 -29.40
C PRO A 179 33.38 38.33 -30.68
N LYS A 180 32.98 39.11 -31.69
CA LYS A 180 33.80 39.43 -32.87
C LYS A 180 35.18 39.90 -32.43
N LYS A 181 36.22 39.25 -32.95
CA LYS A 181 37.59 39.79 -32.98
C LYS A 181 37.63 40.98 -33.95
N ASP A 182 38.19 42.08 -33.47
CA ASP A 182 38.80 43.12 -34.32
C ASP A 182 40.09 42.59 -34.98
#